data_AF-A0A565B7D5-F1
#
_entry.id   AF-A0A565B7D5-F1
#
_cell.length_a   1.000
_cell.length_b   1.000
_cell.length_c   1.000
_cell.angle_alpha   90.00
_cell.angle_beta   90.00
_cell.angle_gamma   90.00
#
_symmetry.space_group_name_H-M   'P 1'
#
loop_
_entity.id
_entity.type
_entity.pdbx_description
1 polymer ?
#
loop_
_entity_poly.entity_id
_entity_poly.type
_entity_poly.pdbx_seq_one_letter_code
_entity_poly.pdbx_strand_id
1 'polypeptide(L)'
;MGITNSRTDLSEKLLDPWDVVVERSYLEVWVRECEAIWKTDKGFCEFMEGGACKESFRVMVACLEEGSKKCVEPCFKFFDCMYSHSVYYQPYIALLKTLVDHSHKERQAIHARNQAFRDDDALAARNQAFRE
;
A
#
# COMPACT_ATOMS: atom_id res chain seq x y z
N MET A 1 -11.47 -15.58 42.25
CA MET A 1 -10.77 -14.40 41.69
C MET A 1 -9.66 -14.92 40.79
N GLY A 2 -9.85 -14.87 39.48
CA GLY A 2 -8.86 -15.24 38.48
C GLY A 2 -8.90 -14.19 37.39
N ILE A 3 -7.82 -13.43 37.27
CA ILE A 3 -7.68 -12.24 36.43
C ILE A 3 -7.68 -12.69 34.96
N THR A 4 -8.54 -12.08 34.15
CA THR A 4 -8.59 -12.26 32.69
C THR A 4 -7.32 -11.71 32.05
N ASN A 5 -6.55 -12.55 31.36
CA ASN A 5 -5.50 -12.09 30.45
C ASN A 5 -5.77 -12.64 29.04
N SER A 6 -6.78 -12.08 28.39
CA SER A 6 -7.10 -12.34 26.98
C SER A 6 -6.20 -11.49 26.07
N ARG A 7 -4.88 -11.60 26.23
CA ARG A 7 -3.87 -10.88 25.42
C ARG A 7 -3.17 -11.77 24.39
N THR A 8 -3.74 -12.93 24.07
CA THR A 8 -3.13 -13.88 23.13
C THR A 8 -4.07 -14.42 22.06
N ASP A 9 -5.24 -13.80 21.85
CA ASP A 9 -6.23 -14.29 20.87
C ASP A 9 -6.50 -13.29 19.72
N LEU A 10 -5.50 -12.46 19.40
CA LEU A 10 -5.54 -11.55 18.25
C LEU A 10 -4.56 -11.94 17.14
N SER A 11 -3.86 -13.07 17.26
CA SER A 11 -2.86 -13.51 16.27
C SER A 11 -3.41 -14.43 15.19
N GLU A 12 -4.72 -14.69 15.13
CA GLU A 12 -5.31 -15.63 14.17
C GLU A 12 -6.55 -15.09 13.45
N LYS A 13 -6.76 -13.78 13.46
CA LYS A 13 -7.43 -13.16 12.32
C LYS A 13 -6.32 -12.84 11.35
N LEU A 14 -6.24 -13.63 10.30
CA LEU A 14 -5.56 -13.29 9.05
C LEU A 14 -6.02 -11.87 8.69
N LEU A 15 -5.31 -10.86 9.17
CA LEU A 15 -5.60 -9.48 8.82
C LEU A 15 -5.43 -9.48 7.30
N ASP A 16 -6.50 -9.15 6.60
CA ASP A 16 -6.46 -9.11 5.15
C ASP A 16 -5.29 -8.16 4.81
N PRO A 17 -4.35 -8.53 3.91
CA PRO A 17 -3.20 -7.67 3.58
C PRO A 17 -3.62 -6.23 3.25
N TRP A 18 -4.88 -6.02 2.85
CA TRP A 18 -5.54 -4.75 2.57
C TRP A 18 -5.92 -3.92 3.80
N ASP A 19 -6.13 -4.54 4.97
CA ASP A 19 -6.27 -3.83 6.25
C ASP A 19 -4.96 -3.09 6.62
N VAL A 20 -3.82 -3.53 6.07
CA VAL A 20 -2.49 -2.92 6.25
C VAL A 20 -2.19 -1.87 5.15
N VAL A 21 -2.83 -1.95 3.99
CA VAL A 21 -2.69 -0.93 2.90
C VAL A 21 -3.27 0.43 3.30
N VAL A 22 -4.12 0.45 4.33
CA VAL A 22 -4.64 1.66 4.99
C VAL A 22 -3.66 2.24 6.03
N GLU A 23 -2.45 1.71 6.17
CA GLU A 23 -1.42 2.37 6.95
C GLU A 23 -0.90 3.59 6.17
N ARG A 24 -0.88 4.76 6.82
CA ARG A 24 -0.52 6.07 6.24
C ARG A 24 0.82 6.06 5.46
N SER A 25 1.73 5.16 5.82
CA SER A 25 3.01 4.88 5.17
C SER A 25 2.88 4.39 3.73
N TYR A 26 1.85 3.60 3.41
CA TYR A 26 1.60 3.07 2.06
C TYR A 26 0.88 4.07 1.18
N LEU A 27 0.05 4.94 1.78
CA LEU A 27 -0.69 5.97 1.04
C LEU A 27 0.25 6.93 0.29
N GLU A 28 1.43 7.25 0.82
CA GLU A 28 2.40 8.13 0.14
C GLU A 28 3.06 7.49 -1.09
N VAL A 29 3.32 6.18 -1.05
CA VAL A 29 3.81 5.41 -2.20
C VAL A 29 2.70 5.30 -3.25
N TRP A 30 1.49 5.03 -2.78
CA TRP A 30 0.29 4.93 -3.60
C TRP A 30 -0.10 6.24 -4.28
N VAL A 31 0.00 7.37 -3.59
CA VAL A 31 -0.28 8.70 -4.14
C VAL A 31 0.58 8.99 -5.37
N ARG A 32 1.82 8.50 -5.42
CA ARG A 32 2.72 8.63 -6.57
C ARG A 32 2.34 7.68 -7.72
N GLU A 33 1.96 6.45 -7.40
CA GLU A 33 1.54 5.46 -8.40
C GLU A 33 0.16 5.80 -9.00
N CYS A 34 -0.78 6.28 -8.17
CA CYS A 34 -2.04 6.88 -8.59
C CYS A 34 -1.82 8.00 -9.58
N GLU A 35 -0.83 8.88 -9.34
CA GLU A 35 -0.50 9.98 -10.24
C GLU A 35 -0.20 9.49 -11.66
N ALA A 36 0.57 8.40 -11.78
CA ALA A 36 0.89 7.82 -13.08
C ALA A 36 -0.33 7.15 -13.74
N ILE A 37 -1.16 6.44 -12.96
CA ILE A 37 -2.34 5.74 -13.47
C ILE A 37 -3.36 6.73 -14.04
N TRP A 38 -3.73 7.78 -13.30
CA TRP A 38 -4.75 8.73 -13.79
C TRP A 38 -4.27 9.56 -14.99
N LYS A 39 -2.96 9.90 -15.05
CA LYS A 39 -2.40 10.69 -16.17
C LYS A 39 -2.29 9.89 -17.47
N THR A 40 -2.20 8.57 -17.40
CA THR A 40 -1.91 7.74 -18.59
C THR A 40 -3.09 6.87 -19.04
N ASP A 41 -4.02 6.54 -18.13
CA ASP A 41 -5.18 5.72 -18.46
C ASP A 41 -6.46 6.58 -18.55
N LYS A 42 -6.81 6.98 -19.77
CA LYS A 42 -8.07 7.69 -20.06
C LYS A 42 -9.30 6.84 -19.71
N GLY A 43 -9.21 5.51 -19.87
CA GLY A 43 -10.28 4.57 -19.55
C GLY A 43 -10.54 4.48 -18.04
N PHE A 44 -9.49 4.59 -17.22
CA PHE A 44 -9.62 4.69 -15.77
C PHE A 44 -10.41 5.94 -15.35
N CYS A 45 -10.06 7.11 -15.90
CA CYS A 45 -10.76 8.35 -15.59
C CYS A 45 -12.24 8.28 -16.01
N GLU A 46 -12.54 7.80 -17.21
CA GLU A 46 -13.92 7.63 -17.71
C GLU A 46 -14.73 6.65 -16.84
N PHE A 47 -14.12 5.54 -16.42
CA PHE A 47 -14.74 4.60 -15.50
C PHE A 47 -15.03 5.24 -14.13
N MET A 48 -14.06 5.94 -13.55
CA MET A 48 -14.21 6.56 -12.24
C MET A 48 -15.30 7.65 -12.23
N GLU A 49 -15.46 8.39 -13.32
CA GLU A 49 -16.50 9.38 -13.47
C GLU A 49 -17.92 8.80 -13.65
N GLY A 50 -18.04 7.50 -13.91
CA GLY A 50 -19.30 6.79 -14.10
C GLY A 50 -19.93 6.22 -12.83
N GLY A 51 -19.19 6.19 -11.71
CA GLY A 51 -19.64 5.54 -10.47
C GLY A 51 -20.01 6.49 -9.33
N ALA A 52 -20.45 5.90 -8.21
CA ALA A 52 -20.90 6.64 -7.03
C ALA A 52 -19.80 7.49 -6.36
N CYS A 53 -18.52 7.17 -6.61
CA CYS A 53 -17.35 7.85 -6.05
C CYS A 53 -16.75 8.90 -6.97
N LYS A 54 -17.49 9.34 -7.98
CA LYS A 54 -17.08 10.40 -8.91
C LYS A 54 -16.61 11.68 -8.21
N GLU A 55 -17.36 12.15 -7.21
CA GLU A 55 -17.04 13.42 -6.55
C GLU A 55 -15.77 13.31 -5.68
N SER A 56 -15.59 12.20 -4.97
CA SER A 56 -14.35 11.95 -4.23
C SER A 56 -13.16 11.74 -5.17
N PHE A 57 -13.37 11.12 -6.33
CA PHE A 57 -12.36 10.99 -7.38
C PHE A 57 -11.88 12.36 -7.88
N ARG A 58 -12.80 13.27 -8.20
CA ARG A 58 -12.47 14.62 -8.67
C ARG A 58 -11.70 15.44 -7.64
N VAL A 59 -12.09 15.35 -6.36
CA VAL A 59 -11.36 16.00 -5.26
C VAL A 59 -9.95 15.44 -5.13
N MET A 60 -9.78 14.13 -5.28
CA MET A 60 -8.47 13.51 -5.29
C MET A 60 -7.61 14.01 -6.47
N VAL A 61 -8.14 13.98 -7.70
CA VAL A 61 -7.41 14.42 -8.90
C VAL A 61 -6.98 15.88 -8.79
N ALA A 62 -7.89 16.78 -8.41
CA ALA A 62 -7.59 18.20 -8.22
C ALA A 62 -6.44 18.40 -7.21
N CYS A 63 -6.46 17.66 -6.10
CA CYS A 63 -5.35 17.71 -5.14
C CYS A 63 -4.03 17.23 -5.76
N LEU A 64 -4.04 16.11 -6.49
CA LEU A 64 -2.84 15.54 -7.11
C LEU A 64 -2.25 16.49 -8.17
N GLU A 65 -3.08 17.23 -8.90
CA GLU A 65 -2.66 18.27 -9.85
C GLU A 65 -1.99 19.45 -9.16
N GLU A 66 -2.45 19.84 -7.97
CA GLU A 66 -1.86 20.93 -7.17
C GLU A 66 -0.56 20.52 -6.45
N GLY A 67 -0.35 19.22 -6.25
CA GLY A 67 0.89 18.67 -5.68
C GLY A 67 0.64 17.49 -4.75
N SER A 68 1.11 16.32 -5.16
CA SER A 68 0.78 15.02 -4.56
C SER A 68 1.12 14.86 -3.07
N LYS A 69 2.13 15.57 -2.53
CA LYS A 69 2.65 15.36 -1.17
C LYS A 69 1.66 15.62 -0.02
N LYS A 70 0.50 16.24 -0.26
CA LYS A 70 -0.51 16.55 0.78
C LYS A 70 -1.86 15.87 0.56
N CYS A 71 -1.98 15.04 -0.48
CA CYS A 71 -3.26 14.49 -0.91
C CYS A 71 -3.69 13.21 -0.21
N VAL A 72 -3.06 12.90 0.91
CA VAL A 72 -3.32 11.68 1.70
C VAL A 72 -4.81 11.56 2.06
N GLU A 73 -5.43 12.64 2.57
CA GLU A 73 -6.84 12.60 2.97
C GLU A 73 -7.81 12.49 1.77
N PRO A 74 -7.69 13.30 0.69
CA PRO A 74 -8.46 13.09 -0.54
C PRO A 74 -8.35 11.69 -1.13
N CYS A 75 -7.13 11.13 -1.20
CA CYS A 75 -6.92 9.75 -1.66
C CYS A 75 -7.63 8.74 -0.75
N PHE A 76 -7.51 8.88 0.57
CA PHE A 76 -8.18 7.98 1.51
C PHE A 76 -9.70 7.99 1.34
N LYS A 77 -10.32 9.18 1.29
CA LYS A 77 -11.76 9.34 1.08
C LYS A 77 -12.25 8.73 -0.24
N PHE A 78 -11.44 8.84 -1.29
CA PHE A 78 -11.74 8.22 -2.57
C PHE A 78 -11.75 6.69 -2.48
N PHE A 79 -10.71 6.08 -1.92
CA PHE A 79 -10.65 4.62 -1.77
C PHE A 79 -11.73 4.09 -0.84
N ASP A 80 -11.96 4.75 0.30
CA ASP A 80 -13.02 4.37 1.25
C ASP A 80 -14.41 4.33 0.57
N CYS A 81 -14.68 5.31 -0.29
CA CYS A 81 -15.88 5.31 -1.12
C CYS A 81 -15.91 4.09 -2.06
N MET A 82 -14.82 3.80 -2.78
CA MET A 82 -14.77 2.67 -3.72
C MET A 82 -15.05 1.34 -3.01
N TYR A 83 -14.52 1.15 -1.80
CA TYR A 83 -14.77 -0.05 -1.00
C TYR A 83 -16.22 -0.14 -0.53
N SER A 84 -16.79 0.97 -0.06
CA SER A 84 -18.20 1.05 0.32
C SER A 84 -19.14 0.76 -0.86
N HIS A 85 -18.70 1.06 -2.09
CA HIS A 85 -19.41 0.81 -3.33
C HIS A 85 -18.75 -0.29 -4.19
N SER A 86 -18.16 -1.30 -3.54
CA SER A 86 -17.25 -2.28 -4.17
C SER A 86 -17.84 -3.05 -5.35
N VAL A 87 -19.16 -3.27 -5.43
CA VAL A 87 -19.78 -3.99 -6.56
C VAL A 87 -19.46 -3.33 -7.90
N TYR A 88 -19.54 -2.01 -7.99
CA TYR A 88 -19.19 -1.28 -9.21
C TYR A 88 -17.67 -1.28 -9.42
N TYR A 89 -16.91 -1.02 -8.36
CA TYR A 89 -15.46 -0.80 -8.42
C TYR A 89 -14.62 -2.10 -8.40
N GLN A 90 -15.26 -3.27 -8.34
CA GLN A 90 -14.59 -4.56 -8.15
C GLN A 90 -13.43 -4.82 -9.12
N PRO A 91 -13.55 -4.53 -10.45
CA PRO A 91 -12.47 -4.81 -11.39
C PRO A 91 -11.18 -4.06 -11.02
N TYR A 92 -11.31 -2.79 -10.62
CA TYR A 92 -10.17 -1.98 -10.19
C TYR A 92 -9.70 -2.35 -8.81
N ILE A 93 -10.60 -2.59 -7.86
CA ILE A 93 -10.21 -3.06 -6.53
C ILE A 93 -9.36 -4.34 -6.67
N ALA A 94 -9.76 -5.32 -7.48
CA ALA A 94 -9.00 -6.56 -7.69
C ALA A 94 -7.63 -6.34 -8.35
N LEU A 95 -7.55 -5.44 -9.33
CA LEU A 95 -6.27 -5.08 -9.97
C LEU A 95 -5.33 -4.43 -8.96
N LEU A 96 -5.82 -3.43 -8.24
CA LEU A 96 -5.12 -2.76 -7.17
C LEU A 96 -4.66 -3.80 -6.13
N LYS A 97 -5.53 -4.78 -5.83
CA LYS A 97 -5.21 -5.89 -4.94
C LYS A 97 -3.94 -6.64 -5.33
N THR A 98 -3.88 -7.00 -6.60
CA THR A 98 -2.77 -7.77 -7.14
C THR A 98 -1.47 -6.96 -7.17
N LEU A 99 -1.54 -5.68 -7.52
CA LEU A 99 -0.37 -4.81 -7.65
C LEU A 99 0.32 -4.57 -6.31
N VAL A 100 -0.43 -4.30 -5.25
CA VAL A 100 0.18 -4.04 -3.94
C VAL A 100 0.75 -5.31 -3.32
N ASP A 101 0.06 -6.44 -3.47
CA ASP A 101 0.58 -7.73 -3.00
C ASP A 101 1.91 -8.08 -3.68
N HIS A 102 2.00 -7.82 -4.99
CA HIS A 102 3.24 -7.98 -5.76
C HIS A 102 4.34 -7.05 -5.26
N SER A 103 4.05 -5.75 -5.17
CA SER A 103 4.98 -4.71 -4.71
C SER A 103 5.49 -4.99 -3.29
N HIS A 104 4.64 -5.52 -2.42
CA HIS A 104 5.03 -5.94 -1.06
C HIS A 104 6.00 -7.12 -1.07
N LYS A 105 5.73 -8.15 -1.89
CA LYS A 105 6.64 -9.31 -2.04
C LYS A 105 8.01 -8.89 -2.59
N GLU A 106 8.04 -8.01 -3.58
CA GLU A 106 9.30 -7.49 -4.14
C GLU A 106 10.12 -6.71 -3.11
N ARG A 107 9.47 -5.84 -2.33
CA ARG A 107 10.14 -5.10 -1.24
C ARG A 107 10.73 -6.05 -0.20
N GLN A 108 9.97 -7.07 0.20
CA GLN A 108 10.46 -8.07 1.15
C GLN A 108 11.67 -8.84 0.60
N ALA A 109 11.64 -9.23 -0.68
CA ALA A 109 12.75 -9.91 -1.33
C ALA A 109 14.00 -9.02 -1.41
N ILE A 110 13.85 -7.73 -1.76
CA ILE A 110 14.95 -6.77 -1.78
C ILE A 110 15.54 -6.59 -0.37
N HIS A 111 14.68 -6.46 0.65
CA HIS A 111 15.14 -6.32 2.03
C HIS A 111 15.93 -7.55 2.50
N ALA A 112 15.41 -8.76 2.25
CA ALA A 112 16.07 -10.01 2.60
C ALA A 112 17.42 -10.14 1.88
N ARG A 113 17.49 -9.81 0.58
CA ARG A 113 18.73 -9.80 -0.19
C ARG A 113 19.76 -8.82 0.39
N ASN A 114 19.32 -7.59 0.69
CA ASN A 114 20.20 -6.57 1.27
C ASN A 114 20.69 -6.96 2.67
N GLN A 115 19.89 -7.69 3.44
CA GLN A 115 20.31 -8.24 4.73
C GLN A 115 21.35 -9.33 4.57
N ALA A 116 21.16 -10.28 3.65
CA ALA A 116 22.14 -11.32 3.35
C ALA A 116 23.50 -10.73 2.94
N PHE A 117 23.52 -9.69 2.11
CA PHE A 117 24.75 -8.99 1.75
C PHE A 117 25.46 -8.37 2.96
N ARG A 118 24.70 -7.73 3.88
CA ARG A 118 25.28 -7.18 5.11
C ARG A 118 25.84 -8.25 6.03
N ASP A 119 25.18 -9.41 6.10
CA ASP A 119 25.62 -10.54 6.91
C ASP A 119 26.91 -11.16 6.34
N ASP A 120 27.03 -11.27 5.01
CA ASP A 120 28.25 -11.71 4.31
C ASP A 120 29.42 -10.74 4.53
N ASP A 121 29.19 -9.43 4.40
CA ASP A 121 30.20 -8.40 4.67
C ASP A 121 30.65 -8.42 6.14
N ALA A 122 29.72 -8.59 7.08
CA ALA A 122 30.02 -8.70 8.50
C ALA A 122 30.84 -9.95 8.82
N LEU A 123 30.53 -11.08 8.17
CA LEU A 123 31.29 -12.33 8.30
C LEU A 123 32.70 -12.18 7.72
N ALA A 124 32.83 -11.54 6.55
CA ALA A 124 34.12 -11.28 5.92
C ALA A 124 35.01 -10.38 6.80
N ALA A 125 34.46 -9.29 7.34
CA ALA A 125 35.17 -8.39 8.25
C ALA A 125 35.63 -9.11 9.53
N ARG A 126 34.76 -9.94 10.12
CA ARG A 126 35.12 -10.77 11.28
C ARG A 126 36.27 -11.71 10.96
N ASN A 127 36.22 -12.41 9.82
CA ASN A 127 37.25 -13.37 9.42
C ASN A 127 38.61 -12.68 9.14
N GLN A 128 38.60 -11.45 8.66
CA GLN A 128 39.82 -10.67 8.48
C GLN A 128 40.44 -10.26 9.82
N ALA A 129 39.64 -9.80 10.78
CA ALA A 129 40.11 -9.42 12.12
C ALA A 129 40.72 -10.59 12.92
N PHE A 130 40.38 -11.83 12.60
CA PHE A 130 41.01 -13.02 13.20
C PHE A 130 42.34 -13.43 12.53
N ARG A 131 42.69 -12.86 11.37
CA ARG A 131 43.92 -13.17 10.63
C ARG A 131 45.06 -12.17 10.87
N GLU A 132 44.78 -11.07 11.56
CA GLU A 132 45.73 -10.05 12.01
C GLU A 132 46.17 -10.31 13.45
#